data_AF-A0A6L5F4M3-F1
#
_entry.id   AF-A0A6L5F4M3-F1
#
_cell.length_a   1.000
_cell.length_b   1.000
_cell.length_c   1.000
_cell.angle_alpha   90.00
_cell.angle_beta   90.00
_cell.angle_gamma   90.00
#
_symmetry.space_group_name_H-M   'P 1'
#
loop_
_entity.id
_entity.type
_entity.pdbx_description
1 polymer ?
#
loop_
_entity_poly.entity_id
_entity_poly.type
_entity_poly.pdbx_seq_one_letter_code
_entity_poly.pdbx_strand_id
1 'polypeptide(L)'
;MPTNQQDQNVAPIGNQDRWFSAGELDEMSRPTMDRAIEAIERGDLDQAVSLCDQMRHEWRGLHDTMAGMIGGLISFVHQRLGEEGIADAWSDALSRGWRNETERVIAADRRQIVLGLAATWRAHSGSGRGSNPGAFTIDEDDEKFTFT
;
A
#
# COMPACT_ATOMS: atom_id res chain seq x y z
N MET A 1 6.52 31.21 -28.89
CA MET A 1 6.83 30.24 -27.81
C MET A 1 8.30 29.84 -27.97
N PRO A 2 9.23 30.38 -27.17
CA PRO A 2 10.63 30.02 -27.28
C PRO A 2 10.89 28.65 -26.63
N THR A 3 11.55 27.77 -27.38
CA THR A 3 12.07 26.46 -26.98
C THR A 3 13.11 26.61 -25.88
N ASN A 4 12.85 26.02 -24.70
CA ASN A 4 13.76 26.04 -23.57
C ASN A 4 14.80 24.92 -23.75
N GLN A 5 15.91 25.26 -24.38
CA GLN A 5 17.09 24.42 -24.53
C GLN A 5 17.92 24.56 -23.25
N GLN A 6 17.56 23.77 -22.23
CA GLN A 6 18.37 23.56 -21.04
C GLN A 6 18.57 22.06 -20.85
N ASP A 7 19.24 21.43 -21.83
CA ASP A 7 20.01 20.22 -21.56
C ASP A 7 21.20 20.63 -20.68
N GLN A 8 20.95 20.71 -19.38
CA GLN A 8 21.99 20.90 -18.39
C GLN A 8 22.80 19.61 -18.30
N ASN A 9 23.92 19.67 -19.00
CA ASN A 9 25.19 19.00 -18.76
C ASN A 9 25.41 18.65 -17.27
N VAL A 10 24.92 17.48 -16.82
CA VAL A 10 25.32 16.90 -15.53
C VAL A 10 26.64 16.17 -15.76
N ALA A 11 27.73 16.72 -15.22
CA ALA A 11 29.03 16.07 -15.28
C ALA A 11 28.96 14.67 -14.65
N PRO A 12 29.64 13.65 -15.22
CA PRO A 12 29.64 12.31 -14.65
C PRO A 12 30.32 12.34 -13.28
N ILE A 13 29.61 11.85 -12.27
CA ILE A 13 30.14 11.68 -10.91
C ILE A 13 31.30 10.69 -11.00
N GLY A 14 32.50 11.11 -10.57
CA GLY A 14 33.72 10.30 -10.63
C GLY A 14 33.54 8.96 -9.91
N ASN A 15 34.22 7.92 -10.40
CA ASN A 15 34.05 6.53 -9.95
C ASN A 15 34.42 6.27 -8.47
N GLN A 16 34.89 7.28 -7.72
CA GLN A 16 35.24 7.17 -6.30
C GLN A 16 34.15 7.72 -5.34
N ASP A 17 33.09 8.34 -5.87
CA ASP A 17 31.98 8.92 -5.08
C ASP A 17 30.65 8.16 -5.23
N ARG A 18 30.64 7.02 -5.92
CA ARG A 18 29.41 6.24 -6.16
C ARG A 18 29.14 5.28 -5.01
N TRP A 19 28.00 5.45 -4.33
CA TRP A 19 27.57 4.58 -3.22
C TRP A 19 26.99 3.25 -3.69
N PHE A 20 26.46 3.20 -4.92
CA PHE A 20 25.83 2.03 -5.51
C PHE A 20 26.32 1.79 -6.94
N SER A 21 26.50 0.52 -7.28
CA SER A 21 26.73 0.05 -8.64
C SER A 21 25.50 0.26 -9.52
N ALA A 22 25.69 0.22 -10.85
CA ALA A 22 24.59 0.31 -11.79
C ALA A 22 23.61 -0.87 -11.63
N GLY A 23 24.11 -2.07 -11.32
CA GLY A 23 23.27 -3.25 -11.07
C GLY A 23 22.43 -3.13 -9.80
N GLU A 24 22.99 -2.58 -8.72
CA GLU A 24 22.22 -2.31 -7.50
C GLU A 24 21.12 -1.27 -7.72
N LEU A 25 21.41 -0.21 -8.49
CA LEU A 25 20.41 0.81 -8.82
C LEU A 25 19.29 0.25 -9.70
N ASP A 26 19.64 -0.58 -10.68
CA ASP A 26 18.67 -1.28 -11.51
C ASP A 26 17.76 -2.15 -10.65
N GLU A 27 18.34 -3.00 -9.80
CA GLU A 27 17.60 -3.87 -8.88
C GLU A 27 16.71 -3.10 -7.89
N MET A 28 17.16 -1.98 -7.33
CA MET A 28 16.37 -1.15 -6.41
C MET A 28 15.19 -0.44 -7.08
N SER A 29 15.28 -0.19 -8.39
CA SER A 29 14.24 0.54 -9.14
C SER A 29 13.06 -0.34 -9.57
N ARG A 30 13.17 -1.66 -9.35
CA ARG A 30 12.23 -2.65 -9.86
C ARG A 30 11.26 -3.12 -8.77
N PRO A 31 10.00 -3.44 -9.11
CA PRO A 31 9.05 -3.98 -8.15
C PRO A 31 9.56 -5.27 -7.50
N THR A 32 9.49 -5.35 -6.18
CA THR A 32 9.95 -6.53 -5.41
C THR A 32 9.21 -7.81 -5.79
N MET A 33 7.93 -7.72 -6.20
CA MET A 33 7.18 -8.85 -6.76
C MET A 33 7.81 -9.42 -8.04
N ASP A 34 8.20 -8.56 -8.98
CA ASP A 34 8.75 -8.99 -10.28
C ASP A 34 10.07 -9.74 -10.06
N ARG A 35 10.93 -9.19 -9.19
CA ARG A 35 12.20 -9.81 -8.80
C ARG A 35 11.98 -11.17 -8.11
N ALA A 36 10.93 -11.29 -7.30
CA ALA A 36 10.58 -12.56 -6.64
C ALA A 36 10.08 -13.61 -7.63
N ILE A 37 9.24 -13.21 -8.60
CA ILE A 37 8.77 -14.10 -9.68
C ILE A 37 9.96 -14.58 -10.52
N GLU A 38 10.85 -13.68 -10.92
CA GLU A 38 12.05 -14.04 -11.66
C GLU A 38 12.90 -15.04 -10.87
N ALA A 39 13.14 -14.80 -9.57
CA ALA A 39 13.86 -15.75 -8.71
C ALA A 39 13.23 -17.15 -8.72
N ILE A 40 11.90 -17.25 -8.67
CA ILE A 40 11.18 -18.53 -8.78
C ILE A 40 11.43 -19.18 -10.14
N GLU A 41 11.33 -18.42 -11.24
CA GLU A 41 11.50 -18.93 -12.61
C GLU A 41 12.91 -19.51 -12.87
N ARG A 42 13.95 -18.95 -12.23
CA ARG A 42 15.33 -19.48 -12.27
C ARG A 42 15.62 -20.54 -11.22
N GLY A 43 14.63 -20.92 -10.40
CA GLY A 43 14.77 -21.93 -9.34
C GLY A 43 15.51 -21.45 -8.09
N ASP A 44 15.74 -20.14 -7.95
CA ASP A 44 16.38 -19.53 -6.79
C ASP A 44 15.35 -19.24 -5.69
N LEU A 45 14.87 -20.32 -5.07
CA LEU A 45 13.80 -20.25 -4.08
C LEU A 45 14.22 -19.50 -2.80
N ASP A 46 15.51 -19.54 -2.44
CA ASP A 46 16.03 -18.83 -1.28
C ASP A 46 15.95 -17.31 -1.49
N GLN A 47 16.32 -16.82 -2.68
CA GLN A 47 16.15 -15.42 -3.01
C GLN A 47 14.66 -15.03 -3.09
N ALA A 48 13.82 -15.88 -3.68
CA ALA A 48 12.38 -15.63 -3.73
C ALA A 48 11.77 -15.48 -2.33
N VAL A 49 12.13 -16.35 -1.38
CA VAL A 49 11.68 -16.27 0.01
C VAL A 49 12.17 -14.98 0.68
N SER A 50 13.43 -14.60 0.45
CA SER A 50 13.99 -13.35 0.98
C SER A 50 13.24 -12.12 0.46
N LEU A 51 12.94 -12.06 -0.84
CA LEU A 51 12.22 -10.95 -1.45
C LEU A 51 10.76 -10.88 -0.96
N CYS A 52 10.09 -12.03 -0.83
CA CYS A 52 8.76 -12.10 -0.21
C CYS A 52 8.77 -11.53 1.21
N ASP A 53 9.83 -11.79 1.99
CA ASP A 53 9.92 -11.29 3.36
C ASP A 53 10.16 -9.78 3.41
N GLN A 54 11.05 -9.26 2.55
CA GLN A 54 11.32 -7.82 2.41
C GLN A 54 10.04 -7.04 2.08
N MET A 55 9.23 -7.57 1.18
CA MET A 55 7.99 -6.94 0.75
C MET A 55 6.96 -6.79 1.88
N ARG A 56 6.97 -7.68 2.89
CA ARG A 56 6.15 -7.51 4.10
C ARG A 56 6.51 -6.23 4.86
N HIS A 57 7.74 -5.75 4.73
CA HIS A 57 8.24 -4.56 5.41
C HIS A 57 8.06 -3.27 4.59
N GLU A 58 8.20 -3.34 3.26
CA GLU A 58 8.08 -2.18 2.37
C GLU A 58 6.73 -1.47 2.50
N TRP A 59 5.63 -2.22 2.48
CA TRP A 59 4.29 -1.62 2.53
C TRP A 59 3.93 -1.07 3.91
N ARG A 60 4.45 -1.68 4.98
CA ARG A 60 4.10 -1.34 6.35
C ARG A 60 4.46 0.11 6.68
N GLY A 61 5.67 0.55 6.32
CA GLY A 61 6.12 1.91 6.61
C GLY A 61 5.21 2.98 6.00
N LEU A 62 4.82 2.79 4.74
CA LEU A 62 3.91 3.69 4.04
C LEU A 62 2.50 3.65 4.63
N HIS A 63 1.95 2.45 4.86
CA HIS A 63 0.64 2.26 5.47
C HIS A 63 0.52 2.94 6.83
N ASP A 64 1.46 2.69 7.74
CA ASP A 64 1.42 3.22 9.11
C ASP A 64 1.59 4.75 9.09
N THR A 65 2.43 5.27 8.20
CA THR A 65 2.59 6.72 8.00
C THR A 65 1.29 7.35 7.50
N MET A 66 0.63 6.74 6.50
CA MET A 66 -0.63 7.21 5.96
C MET A 66 -1.75 7.17 7.01
N ALA A 67 -1.86 6.08 7.77
CA ALA A 67 -2.83 5.93 8.85
C ALA A 67 -2.63 7.00 9.93
N GLY A 68 -1.37 7.24 10.34
CA GLY A 68 -1.03 8.30 11.29
C GLY A 68 -1.36 9.70 10.77
N MET A 69 -1.06 9.98 9.49
CA MET A 69 -1.39 11.26 8.85
C MET A 69 -2.91 11.51 8.82
N ILE A 70 -3.69 10.51 8.41
CA ILE A 70 -5.16 10.61 8.37
C ILE A 70 -5.73 10.82 9.77
N GLY A 71 -5.26 10.04 10.77
CA GLY A 71 -5.68 10.20 12.16
C GLY A 71 -5.36 11.59 12.72
N GLY A 72 -4.18 12.13 12.43
CA GLY A 72 -3.79 13.49 12.81
C GLY A 72 -4.68 14.57 12.16
N LEU A 73 -4.98 14.42 10.86
CA LEU A 73 -5.85 15.35 10.13
C LEU A 73 -7.27 15.35 10.71
N ILE A 74 -7.86 14.19 10.95
CA ILE A 74 -9.21 14.08 11.51
C ILE A 74 -9.25 14.62 12.95
N SER A 75 -8.21 14.37 13.74
CA SER A 75 -8.08 14.95 15.09
C SER A 75 -8.04 16.48 15.03
N PHE A 76 -7.32 17.05 14.08
CA PHE A 76 -7.30 18.49 13.86
C PHE A 76 -8.68 19.04 13.45
N VAL A 77 -9.37 18.37 12.53
CA VAL A 77 -10.74 18.75 12.13
C VAL A 77 -11.68 18.73 13.33
N HIS A 78 -11.65 17.66 14.13
CA HIS A 78 -12.46 17.54 15.33
C HIS A 78 -12.24 18.72 16.30
N GLN A 79 -10.97 19.02 16.58
CA GLN A 79 -10.61 20.11 17.52
C GLN A 79 -11.07 21.49 17.05
N ARG A 80 -11.22 21.68 15.73
CA ARG A 80 -11.58 22.98 15.15
C ARG A 80 -13.07 23.12 14.82
N LEU A 81 -13.70 22.03 14.40
CA LEU A 81 -15.03 22.03 13.78
C LEU A 81 -16.01 21.04 14.46
N GLY A 82 -15.58 20.33 15.50
CA GLY A 82 -16.41 19.34 16.18
C GLY A 82 -16.70 18.10 15.34
N GLU A 83 -17.66 17.30 15.79
CA GLU A 83 -18.05 16.04 15.13
C GLU A 83 -18.71 16.26 13.77
N GLU A 84 -19.52 17.32 13.61
CA GLU A 84 -20.13 17.67 12.32
C GLU A 84 -19.05 17.95 11.26
N GLY A 85 -17.99 18.67 11.65
CA GLY A 85 -16.85 18.90 10.75
C GLY A 85 -16.13 17.62 10.31
N ILE A 86 -16.06 16.59 11.17
CA ILE A 86 -15.54 15.28 10.78
C ILE A 86 -16.45 14.64 9.73
N ALA A 87 -17.76 14.66 9.97
CA ALA A 87 -18.74 14.06 9.08
C ALA A 87 -18.71 14.71 7.68
N ASP A 88 -18.63 16.04 7.63
CA ASP A 88 -18.51 16.81 6.39
C ASP A 88 -17.22 16.49 5.65
N ALA A 89 -16.08 16.49 6.35
CA ALA A 89 -14.78 16.21 5.76
C ALA A 89 -14.71 14.79 5.15
N TRP A 90 -15.22 13.79 5.88
CA TRP A 90 -15.29 12.42 5.35
C TRP A 90 -16.25 12.30 4.18
N SER A 91 -17.43 12.91 4.27
CA SER A 91 -18.42 12.85 3.20
C SER A 91 -17.87 13.45 1.90
N ASP A 92 -17.25 14.63 1.94
CA ASP A 92 -16.65 15.24 0.76
C ASP A 92 -15.47 14.40 0.23
N ALA A 93 -14.51 14.03 1.07
CA ALA A 93 -13.32 13.30 0.66
C ALA A 93 -13.65 11.92 0.04
N LEU A 94 -14.54 11.17 0.67
CA LEU A 94 -14.94 9.84 0.20
C LEU A 94 -15.85 9.94 -1.04
N SER A 95 -16.73 10.95 -1.14
CA SER A 95 -17.61 11.10 -2.30
C SER A 95 -16.86 11.32 -3.62
N ARG A 96 -15.61 11.83 -3.55
CA ARG A 96 -14.73 12.07 -4.70
C ARG A 96 -13.88 10.86 -5.04
N GLY A 97 -13.26 10.26 -4.04
CA GLY A 97 -12.28 9.17 -4.24
C GLY A 97 -12.89 7.77 -4.28
N TRP A 98 -13.99 7.55 -3.55
CA TRP A 98 -14.48 6.20 -3.26
C TRP A 98 -15.78 5.84 -3.97
N ARG A 99 -16.47 6.81 -4.59
CA ARG A 99 -17.75 6.58 -5.25
C ARG A 99 -17.74 5.37 -6.18
N ASN A 100 -16.77 5.31 -7.09
CA ASN A 100 -16.66 4.20 -8.05
C ASN A 100 -16.49 2.84 -7.36
N GLU A 101 -15.68 2.78 -6.29
CA GLU A 101 -15.49 1.53 -5.55
C GLU A 101 -16.71 1.16 -4.71
N THR A 102 -17.38 2.14 -4.09
CA THR A 102 -18.65 1.91 -3.38
C THR A 102 -19.71 1.37 -4.33
N GLU A 103 -19.85 1.93 -5.52
CA GLU A 103 -20.80 1.46 -6.54
C GLU A 103 -20.48 0.02 -6.98
N ARG A 104 -19.21 -0.33 -7.15
CA ARG A 104 -18.78 -1.70 -7.45
C ARG A 104 -19.14 -2.68 -6.33
N VAL A 105 -18.93 -2.30 -5.07
CA VAL A 105 -19.28 -3.14 -3.91
C VAL A 105 -20.79 -3.36 -3.85
N ILE A 106 -21.60 -2.32 -4.09
CA ILE A 106 -23.07 -2.43 -4.09
C ILE A 106 -23.56 -3.37 -5.20
N ALA A 107 -22.92 -3.33 -6.37
CA ALA A 107 -23.28 -4.17 -7.52
C ALA A 107 -22.72 -5.61 -7.45
N ALA A 108 -21.78 -5.87 -6.54
CA ALA A 108 -21.12 -7.16 -6.42
C ALA A 108 -22.03 -8.21 -5.77
N ASP A 109 -21.87 -9.47 -6.16
CA ASP A 109 -22.49 -10.57 -5.43
C ASP A 109 -21.83 -10.74 -4.05
N ARG A 110 -22.56 -11.39 -3.12
CA ARG A 110 -22.10 -11.57 -1.74
C ARG A 110 -20.75 -12.28 -1.64
N ARG A 111 -20.47 -13.23 -2.53
CA ARG A 111 -19.20 -13.97 -2.54
C ARG A 111 -18.03 -13.05 -2.90
N GLN A 112 -18.22 -12.16 -3.87
CA GLN A 112 -17.20 -11.17 -4.23
C GLN A 112 -16.96 -10.16 -3.10
N ILE A 113 -18.02 -9.74 -2.40
CA ILE A 113 -17.87 -8.86 -1.23
C ILE A 113 -17.01 -9.53 -0.15
N VAL A 114 -17.30 -10.80 0.19
CA VAL A 114 -16.52 -11.56 1.18
C VAL A 114 -15.05 -11.70 0.76
N LEU A 115 -14.79 -12.04 -0.51
CA LEU A 115 -13.43 -12.14 -1.04
C LEU A 115 -12.69 -10.79 -0.98
N GLY A 116 -13.37 -9.71 -1.33
CA GLY A 116 -12.84 -8.35 -1.26
C GLY A 116 -12.48 -7.96 0.16
N LEU A 117 -13.40 -8.13 1.11
CA LEU A 117 -13.16 -7.87 2.52
C LEU A 117 -11.97 -8.68 3.07
N ALA A 118 -11.90 -9.97 2.75
CA ALA A 118 -10.77 -10.81 3.15
C ALA A 118 -9.44 -10.30 2.57
N ALA A 119 -9.41 -9.85 1.31
CA ALA A 119 -8.22 -9.26 0.71
C ALA A 119 -7.82 -7.95 1.39
N THR A 120 -8.78 -7.06 1.67
CA THR A 120 -8.55 -5.81 2.39
C THR A 120 -7.99 -6.05 3.79
N TRP A 121 -8.55 -7.00 4.53
CA TRP A 121 -8.08 -7.34 5.89
C TRP A 121 -6.67 -7.94 5.86
N ARG A 122 -6.35 -8.82 4.90
CA ARG A 122 -4.96 -9.29 4.71
C ARG A 122 -3.98 -8.17 4.40
N ALA A 123 -4.39 -7.18 3.61
CA ALA A 123 -3.54 -6.02 3.31
C ALA A 123 -3.32 -5.13 4.54
N HIS A 124 -4.36 -4.91 5.36
CA HIS A 124 -4.29 -4.09 6.57
C HIS A 124 -3.64 -4.79 7.76
N SER A 125 -3.53 -6.13 7.74
CA SER A 125 -2.83 -6.88 8.80
C SER A 125 -1.30 -6.72 8.77
N GLY A 126 -0.76 -5.95 7.81
CA GLY A 126 0.68 -5.74 7.65
C GLY A 126 1.43 -7.03 7.37
N SER A 127 0.77 -8.02 6.76
CA SER A 127 1.33 -9.37 6.54
C SER A 127 1.82 -10.05 7.83
N GLY A 128 1.14 -9.82 8.96
CA GLY A 128 1.54 -10.35 10.26
C GLY A 128 2.84 -9.73 10.80
N ARG A 129 3.22 -8.54 10.32
CA ARG A 129 4.32 -7.73 10.86
C ARG A 129 3.73 -6.54 11.62
N GLY A 130 4.26 -6.22 12.79
CA GLY A 130 3.63 -5.22 13.65
C GLY A 130 4.11 -5.28 15.09
N SER A 131 3.88 -4.23 15.87
CA SER A 131 3.76 -4.37 17.33
C SER A 131 2.52 -5.20 17.69
N ASN A 132 1.46 -5.09 16.87
CA ASN A 132 0.25 -5.88 16.92
C ASN A 132 0.03 -6.56 15.55
N PRO A 133 0.69 -7.69 15.26
CA PRO A 133 0.52 -8.38 13.99
C PRO A 133 -0.92 -8.87 13.83
N GLY A 134 -1.61 -8.40 12.80
CA GLY A 134 -2.99 -8.81 12.55
C GLY A 134 -3.05 -10.25 12.04
N ALA A 135 -3.87 -11.06 12.68
CA ALA A 135 -4.38 -12.31 12.13
C ALA A 135 -5.89 -12.29 12.33
N PHE A 136 -6.64 -12.88 11.40
CA PHE A 136 -8.08 -12.94 11.48
C PHE A 136 -8.60 -14.28 10.98
N THR A 137 -9.77 -14.67 11.48
CA THR A 137 -10.54 -15.81 11.00
C THR A 137 -11.80 -15.33 10.28
N ILE A 138 -12.34 -16.20 9.43
CA ILE A 138 -13.61 -15.98 8.75
C ILE A 138 -14.47 -17.22 8.99
N ASP A 139 -15.64 -17.01 9.59
CA ASP A 139 -16.65 -18.02 9.81
C ASP A 139 -17.92 -17.69 9.02
N GLU A 140 -18.62 -18.70 8.51
CA GLU A 140 -19.89 -18.58 7.80
C GLU A 140 -20.96 -19.39 8.54
N ASP A 141 -22.10 -18.77 8.80
CA ASP A 141 -23.32 -19.42 9.30
C ASP A 141 -24.50 -19.17 8.33
N ASP A 142 -25.68 -19.66 8.68
CA ASP A 142 -26.88 -19.56 7.81
C ASP A 142 -27.35 -18.11 7.55
N GLU A 143 -26.84 -17.12 8.30
CA GLU A 143 -27.22 -15.71 8.21
C GLU A 143 -26.11 -14.83 7.60
N LYS A 144 -24.84 -15.07 7.97
CA LYS A 144 -23.76 -14.11 7.75
C LYS A 144 -22.36 -14.72 7.69
N PHE A 145 -21.43 -13.86 7.29
CA PHE A 145 -19.99 -14.05 7.48
C PHE A 145 -19.52 -13.20 8.66
N THR A 146 -18.69 -13.78 9.53
CA THR A 146 -18.08 -13.10 10.68
C THR A 146 -16.57 -13.06 10.50
N PHE A 147 -15.98 -11.87 10.64
CA PHE A 147 -14.53 -11.63 10.60
C PHE A 147 -14.07 -11.23 12.00
N THR A 148 -13.12 -11.97 12.58
CA THR A 148 -12.59 -11.74 13.94
C THR A 148 -11.08 -11.74 13.98
#